data_AF-A0AAD7VXZ7-F1
#
_entry.id   AF-A0AAD7VXZ7-F1
#
_cell.length_a   1.000
_cell.length_b   1.000
_cell.length_c   1.000
_cell.angle_alpha   90.00
_cell.angle_beta   90.00
_cell.angle_gamma   90.00
#
_symmetry.space_group_name_H-M   'P 1'
#
loop_
_entity.id
_entity.type
_entity.pdbx_description
1 polymer ?
#
loop_
_entity_poly.entity_id
_entity_poly.type
_entity_poly.pdbx_seq_one_letter_code
_entity_poly.pdbx_strand_id
1 'polypeptide(L)'
;MNNVQLSDSGLYHMKTYYVSEDFKPSKYSRFHLQVFEHVSKPNITAECRRNNISLSCSSIRGNEVMYSWETLPPGGNDGGLHLGQTMEIYPLPPSESTTYTCTAKNPVSRATSDPIDLGVCSIQQPRGGRWVPALCGLSFLLLISLLIFFYKRNHSNKNESY
;
A
#
# COMPACT_ATOMS: atom_id res chain seq x y z
N MET A 1 8.85 -5.91 -38.94
CA MET A 1 9.46 -6.77 -37.91
C MET A 1 8.32 -7.52 -37.25
N ASN A 2 8.28 -8.84 -37.38
CA ASN A 2 7.26 -9.68 -36.75
C ASN A 2 7.94 -10.49 -35.65
N ASN A 3 7.26 -10.69 -34.51
CA ASN A 3 7.78 -11.45 -33.37
C ASN A 3 9.09 -10.88 -32.76
N VAL A 4 9.05 -9.58 -32.41
CA VAL A 4 10.18 -8.88 -31.76
C VAL A 4 10.37 -9.37 -30.32
N GLN A 5 11.61 -9.53 -29.89
CA GLN A 5 11.99 -10.01 -28.56
C GLN A 5 12.73 -8.93 -27.77
N LEU A 6 12.76 -9.04 -26.43
CA LEU A 6 13.48 -8.09 -25.56
C LEU A 6 14.96 -7.96 -25.93
N SER A 7 15.58 -9.06 -26.37
CA SER A 7 16.97 -9.13 -26.82
C SER A 7 17.24 -8.36 -28.13
N ASP A 8 16.20 -7.97 -28.86
CA ASP A 8 16.35 -7.11 -30.05
C ASP A 8 16.59 -5.64 -29.66
N SER A 9 16.62 -5.32 -28.36
CA SER A 9 17.00 -3.99 -27.90
C SER A 9 18.49 -3.75 -28.14
N GLY A 10 18.85 -2.61 -28.72
CA GLY A 10 20.25 -2.29 -28.99
C GLY A 10 20.45 -1.16 -29.98
N LEU A 11 21.71 -0.93 -30.33
CA LEU A 11 22.12 0.09 -31.31
C LEU A 11 22.08 -0.46 -32.73
N TYR A 12 21.18 0.07 -33.55
CA TYR A 12 21.04 -0.29 -34.95
C TYR A 12 21.70 0.75 -35.85
N HIS A 13 22.17 0.27 -37.00
CA HIS A 13 22.81 1.09 -38.03
C HIS A 13 22.01 0.97 -39.33
N MET A 14 21.57 2.11 -39.87
CA MET A 14 20.95 2.18 -41.18
C MET A 14 21.94 2.77 -42.19
N LYS A 15 22.16 2.06 -43.29
CA LYS A 15 22.92 2.54 -44.46
C LYS A 15 21.95 2.66 -45.63
N THR A 16 21.78 3.86 -46.17
CA THR A 16 21.00 4.06 -47.39
C THR A 16 21.93 4.45 -48.53
N TYR A 17 21.80 3.75 -49.65
CA TYR A 17 22.56 3.98 -50.87
C TYR A 17 21.64 4.68 -51.88
N TYR A 18 22.05 5.81 -52.43
CA TYR A 18 21.33 6.42 -53.55
C TYR A 18 22.02 6.05 -54.86
N VAL A 19 21.22 5.74 -55.87
CA VAL A 19 21.72 5.56 -57.24
C VAL A 19 21.87 6.95 -57.84
N SER A 20 23.11 7.44 -57.94
CA SER A 20 23.49 8.66 -58.66
C SER A 20 24.46 8.31 -59.78
N GLU A 21 24.48 9.12 -60.85
CA GLU A 21 25.36 8.93 -62.02
C GLU A 21 26.86 8.86 -61.65
N ASP A 22 27.25 9.42 -60.51
CA ASP A 22 28.64 9.44 -59.99
C ASP A 22 28.95 8.38 -58.91
N PHE A 23 28.06 7.40 -58.67
CA PHE A 23 28.24 6.33 -57.67
C PHE A 23 28.50 6.79 -56.22
N LYS A 24 28.07 7.98 -55.81
CA LYS A 24 28.11 8.44 -54.41
C LYS A 24 26.80 9.14 -54.09
N PRO A 25 25.94 8.59 -53.21
CA PRO A 25 26.05 8.84 -51.77
C PRO A 25 25.63 7.66 -50.87
N SER A 26 26.22 7.59 -49.66
CA SER A 26 25.73 6.73 -48.57
C SER A 26 25.39 7.58 -47.35
N LYS A 27 24.16 7.46 -46.83
CA LYS A 27 23.78 8.08 -45.55
C LYS A 27 23.82 7.02 -44.47
N TYR A 28 24.46 7.38 -43.36
CA TYR A 28 24.57 6.55 -42.16
C TYR A 28 23.72 7.17 -41.06
N SER A 29 22.87 6.36 -40.42
CA SER A 29 22.15 6.74 -39.23
C SER A 29 22.29 5.66 -38.17
N ARG A 30 22.32 6.09 -36.90
CA ARG A 30 22.33 5.22 -35.73
C ARG A 30 21.10 5.54 -34.89
N PHE A 31 20.42 4.51 -34.42
CA PHE A 31 19.31 4.67 -33.48
C PHE A 31 19.30 3.52 -32.47
N HIS A 32 18.83 3.81 -31.27
CA HIS A 32 18.60 2.78 -30.25
C HIS A 32 17.17 2.28 -30.37
N LEU A 33 17.04 0.98 -30.58
CA LEU A 33 15.77 0.28 -30.44
C LEU A 33 15.66 -0.20 -29.00
N GLN A 34 14.55 0.12 -28.34
CA GLN A 34 14.18 -0.47 -27.05
C GLN A 34 12.87 -1.24 -27.23
N VAL A 35 12.88 -2.48 -26.78
CA VAL A 35 11.72 -3.37 -26.84
C VAL A 35 11.17 -3.54 -25.43
N PHE A 36 9.85 -3.42 -25.32
CA PHE A 36 9.15 -3.55 -24.06
C PHE A 36 8.10 -4.66 -24.14
N GLU A 37 8.08 -5.54 -23.14
CA GLU A 37 7.00 -6.49 -22.91
C GLU A 37 5.77 -5.72 -22.40
N HIS A 38 4.58 -6.09 -22.88
CA HIS A 38 3.36 -5.49 -22.40
C HIS A 38 3.14 -5.79 -20.91
N VAL A 39 2.83 -4.74 -20.16
CA VAL A 39 2.56 -4.82 -18.73
C VAL A 39 1.26 -5.60 -18.51
N SER A 40 1.30 -6.61 -17.63
CA SER A 40 0.09 -7.32 -17.20
C SER A 40 -0.71 -6.48 -16.21
N LYS A 41 -2.02 -6.75 -16.08
CA LYS A 41 -2.85 -6.15 -15.02
C LYS A 41 -2.17 -6.31 -13.65
N PRO A 42 -1.90 -5.22 -12.92
CA PRO A 42 -1.23 -5.32 -11.63
C PRO A 42 -2.18 -5.75 -10.52
N ASN A 43 -1.63 -6.37 -9.49
CA ASN A 43 -2.33 -6.74 -8.26
C ASN A 43 -1.86 -5.88 -7.09
N ILE A 44 -2.80 -5.50 -6.23
CA ILE A 44 -2.53 -4.79 -4.98
C ILE A 44 -2.46 -5.79 -3.83
N THR A 45 -1.50 -5.58 -2.94
CA THR A 45 -1.39 -6.25 -1.64
C THR A 45 -1.36 -5.22 -0.52
N ALA A 46 -1.94 -5.54 0.63
CA ALA A 46 -2.02 -4.65 1.78
C ALA A 46 -1.36 -5.29 3.00
N GLU A 47 -0.43 -4.58 3.63
CA GLU A 47 0.15 -4.92 4.92
C GLU A 47 -0.44 -4.01 5.99
N CYS A 48 -1.32 -4.56 6.82
CA CYS A 48 -1.98 -3.84 7.90
C CYS A 48 -1.12 -3.84 9.16
N ARG A 49 -0.67 -2.65 9.59
CA ARG A 49 0.05 -2.46 10.85
C ARG A 49 -0.83 -1.67 11.84
N ARG A 50 -0.35 -1.51 13.08
CA ARG A 50 -1.12 -0.80 14.13
C ARG A 50 -1.40 0.66 13.78
N ASN A 51 -0.44 1.34 13.16
CA ASN A 51 -0.47 2.80 12.97
C ASN A 51 -0.48 3.21 11.49
N ASN A 52 -0.31 2.27 10.57
CA ASN A 52 -0.24 2.52 9.13
C ASN A 52 -0.65 1.30 8.31
N ILE A 53 -0.93 1.55 7.04
CA ILE A 53 -1.14 0.50 6.03
C ILE A 53 -0.13 0.72 4.92
N SER A 54 0.58 -0.34 4.53
CA SER A 54 1.46 -0.34 3.36
C SER A 54 0.77 -1.05 2.21
N LEU A 55 0.48 -0.34 1.13
CA LEU A 55 -0.02 -0.92 -0.11
C LEU A 55 1.14 -1.15 -1.06
N SER A 56 1.23 -2.35 -1.63
CA SER A 56 2.22 -2.70 -2.63
C SER A 56 1.57 -3.17 -3.91
N CYS A 57 2.06 -2.64 -5.03
CA CYS A 57 1.58 -2.96 -6.36
C CYS A 57 2.60 -3.81 -7.12
N SER A 58 2.13 -4.79 -7.89
CA SER A 58 3.02 -5.63 -8.69
C SER A 58 2.35 -6.12 -9.96
N SER A 59 3.11 -6.17 -11.06
CA SER A 59 2.71 -6.81 -12.32
C SER A 59 3.61 -8.03 -12.58
N ILE A 60 3.01 -9.14 -13.01
CA ILE A 60 3.72 -10.38 -13.32
C ILE A 60 4.56 -10.24 -14.60
N ARG A 61 4.07 -9.49 -15.59
CA ARG A 61 4.75 -9.22 -16.86
C ARG A 61 5.00 -7.74 -17.06
N GLY A 62 5.98 -7.43 -17.90
CA GLY A 62 6.44 -6.09 -18.22
C GLY A 62 7.85 -5.84 -17.72
N ASN A 63 8.66 -5.16 -18.54
CA ASN A 63 9.98 -4.65 -18.16
C ASN A 63 9.94 -3.12 -18.00
N GLU A 64 10.83 -2.62 -17.15
CA GLU A 64 10.99 -1.18 -16.86
C GLU A 64 9.66 -0.53 -16.45
N VAL A 65 8.93 -1.23 -15.58
CA VAL A 65 7.58 -0.83 -15.16
C VAL A 65 7.67 0.27 -14.11
N MET A 66 6.95 1.36 -14.35
CA MET A 66 6.68 2.43 -13.41
C MET A 66 5.29 2.26 -12.82
N TYR A 67 5.15 2.54 -11.52
CA TYR A 67 3.90 2.41 -10.79
C TYR A 67 3.41 3.77 -10.30
N SER A 68 2.09 3.95 -10.29
CA SER A 68 1.44 5.12 -9.73
C SER A 68 0.10 4.75 -9.08
N TRP A 69 -0.28 5.47 -8.04
CA TRP A 69 -1.51 5.24 -7.28
C TRP A 69 -2.49 6.39 -7.45
N GLU A 70 -3.77 6.04 -7.48
CA GLU A 70 -4.88 6.98 -7.55
C GLU A 70 -5.96 6.61 -6.52
N THR A 71 -6.51 7.63 -5.86
CA THR A 71 -7.60 7.50 -4.89
C THR A 71 -8.94 7.86 -5.52
N LEU A 72 -9.99 7.12 -5.16
CA LEU A 72 -11.36 7.36 -5.62
C LEU A 72 -12.29 7.60 -4.42
N PRO A 73 -13.11 8.68 -4.43
CA PRO A 73 -13.18 9.70 -5.47
C PRO A 73 -11.89 10.58 -5.52
N PRO A 74 -11.56 11.15 -6.69
CA PRO A 74 -10.40 12.04 -6.83
C PRO A 74 -10.52 13.21 -5.85
N GLY A 75 -9.50 13.45 -5.03
CA GLY A 75 -9.56 14.49 -3.99
C GLY A 75 -9.99 14.01 -2.61
N GLY A 76 -9.80 12.73 -2.28
CA GLY A 76 -9.77 12.29 -0.87
C GLY A 76 -8.77 13.08 -0.03
N ASN A 77 -8.70 12.82 1.29
CA ASN A 77 -7.83 13.58 2.21
C ASN A 77 -6.35 13.65 1.78
N ASP A 78 -5.90 12.72 0.92
CA ASP A 78 -4.57 12.63 0.34
C ASP A 78 -4.65 12.55 -1.21
N GLY A 79 -5.47 13.43 -1.81
CA GLY A 79 -5.86 13.44 -3.23
C GLY A 79 -4.73 13.77 -4.23
N GLY A 80 -3.59 13.09 -4.11
CA GLY A 80 -2.46 13.17 -5.01
C GLY A 80 -2.24 11.89 -5.80
N LEU A 81 -1.67 12.02 -6.99
CA LEU A 81 -1.01 10.94 -7.69
C LEU A 81 0.24 10.55 -6.89
N HIS A 82 0.28 9.35 -6.29
CA HIS A 82 1.50 8.87 -5.64
C HIS A 82 2.31 8.05 -6.62
N LEU A 83 3.57 8.40 -6.80
CA LEU A 83 4.49 7.66 -7.66
C LEU A 83 5.26 6.63 -6.84
N GLY A 84 5.44 5.45 -7.41
CA GLY A 84 6.20 4.37 -6.79
C GLY A 84 5.40 3.08 -6.63
N GLN A 85 6.14 2.00 -6.41
CA GLN A 85 5.56 0.65 -6.29
C GLN A 85 4.75 0.46 -5.00
N THR A 86 5.10 1.22 -3.96
CA THR A 86 4.51 1.12 -2.61
C THR A 86 3.93 2.48 -2.21
N MET A 87 2.78 2.46 -1.54
CA MET A 87 2.12 3.62 -0.96
C MET A 87 1.85 3.37 0.52
N GLU A 88 2.23 4.33 1.36
CA GLU A 88 1.99 4.28 2.80
C GLU A 88 0.83 5.19 3.19
N ILE A 89 -0.02 4.73 4.11
CA ILE A 89 -1.24 5.44 4.49
C ILE A 89 -1.21 5.73 6.00
N TYR A 90 -1.30 7.02 6.34
CA TYR A 90 -1.32 7.57 7.70
C TYR A 90 -2.31 8.75 7.81
N PRO A 91 -2.88 9.06 8.99
CA PRO A 91 -3.10 8.18 10.14
C PRO A 91 -4.37 7.31 9.97
N LEU A 92 -4.44 6.18 10.67
CA LEU A 92 -5.60 5.27 10.72
C LEU A 92 -6.73 5.84 11.64
N PRO A 93 -8.02 5.49 11.41
CA PRO A 93 -8.51 4.63 10.34
C PRO A 93 -8.67 5.40 9.01
N PRO A 94 -8.40 4.75 7.86
CA PRO A 94 -8.68 5.32 6.56
C PRO A 94 -10.19 5.55 6.41
N SER A 95 -10.56 6.50 5.56
CA SER A 95 -11.96 6.72 5.21
C SER A 95 -12.55 5.47 4.55
N GLU A 96 -13.63 4.94 5.12
CA GLU A 96 -14.37 3.76 4.63
C GLU A 96 -14.94 3.95 3.20
N SER A 97 -14.93 5.18 2.67
CA SER A 97 -15.39 5.48 1.31
C SER A 97 -14.25 5.65 0.29
N THR A 98 -12.99 5.50 0.70
CA THR A 98 -11.84 5.70 -0.19
C THR A 98 -11.36 4.37 -0.74
N THR A 99 -11.34 4.25 -2.06
CA THR A 99 -10.73 3.10 -2.75
C THR A 99 -9.44 3.51 -3.44
N TYR A 100 -8.51 2.56 -3.53
CA TYR A 100 -7.18 2.78 -4.09
C TYR A 100 -7.02 1.93 -5.34
N THR A 101 -6.45 2.52 -6.39
CA THR A 101 -6.06 1.82 -7.61
C THR A 101 -4.58 2.05 -7.88
N CYS A 102 -3.93 1.06 -8.48
CA CYS A 102 -2.57 1.18 -8.96
C CYS A 102 -2.53 1.03 -10.48
N THR A 103 -1.79 1.91 -11.14
CA THR A 103 -1.45 1.80 -12.56
C THR A 103 0.01 1.40 -12.72
N ALA A 104 0.24 0.35 -13.48
CA ALA A 104 1.55 -0.11 -13.92
C ALA A 104 1.75 0.27 -15.40
N LYS A 105 2.87 0.91 -15.74
CA LYS A 105 3.10 1.47 -17.08
C LYS A 105 4.56 1.30 -17.51
N ASN A 106 4.76 1.02 -18.79
CA ASN A 106 6.02 1.23 -19.49
C ASN A 106 5.77 2.06 -20.77
N PRO A 107 6.80 2.39 -21.58
CA PRO A 107 6.62 3.25 -22.76
C PRO A 107 5.61 2.75 -23.80
N VAL A 108 5.31 1.45 -23.84
CA VAL A 108 4.42 0.85 -24.85
C VAL A 108 3.03 0.47 -24.32
N SER A 109 2.87 0.30 -23.01
CA SER A 109 1.63 -0.25 -22.43
C SER A 109 1.36 0.26 -21.03
N ARG A 110 0.08 0.23 -20.63
CA ARG A 110 -0.42 0.60 -19.31
C ARG A 110 -1.54 -0.34 -18.89
N ALA A 111 -1.57 -0.71 -17.62
CA ALA A 111 -2.65 -1.50 -17.04
C ALA A 111 -2.94 -1.04 -15.61
N THR A 112 -4.21 -1.09 -15.21
CA THR A 112 -4.67 -0.64 -13.89
C THR A 112 -5.25 -1.82 -13.12
N SER A 113 -4.99 -1.87 -11.82
CA SER A 113 -5.47 -2.91 -10.92
C SER A 113 -6.99 -2.83 -10.74
N ASP A 114 -7.56 -3.87 -10.14
CA ASP A 114 -8.85 -3.70 -9.47
C ASP A 114 -8.71 -2.75 -8.27
N PRO A 115 -9.78 -2.02 -7.91
CA PRO A 115 -9.77 -1.17 -6.73
C PRO A 115 -9.69 -2.01 -5.45
N ILE A 116 -8.99 -1.50 -4.44
CA ILE A 116 -8.95 -2.07 -3.09
C ILE A 116 -9.59 -1.12 -2.08
N ASP A 117 -10.37 -1.71 -1.17
CA ASP A 117 -10.93 -1.06 0.02
C ASP A 117 -10.09 -1.44 1.26
N LEU A 118 -9.85 -0.47 2.13
CA LEU A 118 -9.03 -0.66 3.34
C LEU A 118 -9.78 -1.24 4.54
N GLY A 119 -11.09 -1.49 4.44
CA GLY A 119 -11.87 -2.27 5.39
C GLY A 119 -11.29 -3.66 5.68
N VAL A 120 -10.43 -4.17 4.78
CA VAL A 120 -9.61 -5.38 5.00
C VAL A 120 -8.76 -5.30 6.27
N CYS A 121 -8.28 -4.11 6.66
CA CYS A 121 -7.46 -3.92 7.85
C CYS A 121 -8.27 -3.75 9.15
N SER A 122 -9.56 -3.43 9.05
CA SER A 122 -10.47 -3.25 10.21
C SER A 122 -10.78 -4.58 10.94
N ILE A 123 -10.62 -5.72 10.26
CA ILE A 123 -10.87 -7.06 10.80
C ILE A 123 -9.74 -7.53 11.74
N GLN A 124 -8.53 -6.96 11.59
CA GLN A 124 -7.32 -7.47 12.24
C GLN A 124 -7.02 -6.83 13.61
N GLN A 125 -7.74 -5.77 14.02
CA GLN A 125 -7.46 -5.14 15.31
C GLN A 125 -7.96 -6.02 16.46
N PRO A 126 -7.08 -6.51 17.36
CA PRO A 126 -7.54 -7.15 18.59
C PRO A 126 -8.27 -6.09 19.40
N ARG A 127 -9.59 -6.23 19.54
CA ARG A 127 -10.37 -5.47 20.52
C ARG A 127 -9.68 -5.62 21.86
N GLY A 128 -9.03 -4.55 22.32
CA GLY A 128 -8.32 -4.50 23.60
C GLY A 128 -9.19 -5.13 24.68
N GLY A 129 -8.59 -6.06 25.44
CA GLY A 129 -9.28 -7.07 26.22
C GLY A 129 -10.54 -6.55 26.94
N ARG A 130 -11.70 -7.07 26.51
CA ARG A 130 -13.04 -6.83 27.06
C ARG A 130 -13.19 -7.15 28.56
N TRP A 131 -12.11 -7.62 29.20
CA TRP A 131 -12.02 -8.06 30.59
C TRP A 131 -11.33 -7.05 31.52
N VAL A 132 -10.65 -6.02 30.97
CA VAL A 132 -9.97 -4.99 31.78
C VAL A 132 -10.95 -4.23 32.71
N PRO A 133 -12.18 -3.85 32.28
CA PRO A 133 -13.13 -3.20 33.19
C PRO A 133 -13.61 -4.15 34.30
N ALA A 134 -13.74 -5.44 34.01
CA ALA A 134 -14.20 -6.44 34.98
C ALA A 134 -13.16 -6.69 36.09
N LEU A 135 -11.87 -6.73 35.74
CA LEU A 135 -10.78 -6.89 36.71
C LEU A 135 -10.62 -5.65 37.61
N CYS A 136 -10.79 -4.43 37.05
CA CYS A 136 -10.78 -3.20 37.84
C CYS A 136 -12.02 -3.09 38.77
N GLY A 137 -13.20 -3.55 38.32
CA GLY A 137 -14.40 -3.55 39.15
C GLY A 137 -14.28 -4.47 40.37
N LEU A 138 -13.74 -5.68 40.18
CA LEU A 138 -13.53 -6.65 41.26
C LEU A 138 -12.51 -6.15 42.29
N SER A 139 -11.42 -5.50 41.86
CA SER A 139 -10.42 -4.94 42.78
C SER A 139 -10.98 -3.79 43.62
N PHE A 140 -11.81 -2.93 43.03
CA PHE A 140 -12.45 -1.82 43.74
C PHE A 140 -13.46 -2.30 44.80
N LEU A 141 -14.25 -3.33 44.47
CA LEU A 141 -15.19 -3.96 45.41
C LEU A 141 -14.47 -4.62 46.60
N LEU A 142 -13.34 -5.29 46.34
CA LEU A 142 -12.51 -5.87 47.40
C LEU A 142 -11.95 -4.79 48.35
N LEU A 143 -11.45 -3.67 47.82
CA LEU A 143 -10.95 -2.57 48.64
C LEU A 143 -12.04 -1.96 49.53
N ILE A 144 -13.23 -1.74 49.00
CA ILE A 144 -14.37 -1.24 49.78
C ILE A 144 -14.74 -2.22 50.89
N SER A 145 -14.79 -3.53 50.58
CA SER A 145 -15.10 -4.55 51.59
C SER A 145 -14.09 -4.60 52.73
N LEU A 146 -12.79 -4.44 52.43
CA LEU A 146 -11.72 -4.37 53.42
C LEU A 146 -11.83 -3.11 54.27
N LEU A 147 -12.09 -1.95 53.68
CA LEU A 147 -12.28 -0.70 54.42
C LEU A 147 -13.47 -0.78 55.38
N ILE A 148 -14.60 -1.36 54.94
CA ILE A 148 -15.77 -1.58 55.80
C ILE A 148 -15.43 -2.53 56.94
N PHE A 149 -14.68 -3.61 56.67
CA PHE A 149 -14.25 -4.56 57.68
C PHE A 149 -13.35 -3.90 58.74
N PHE A 150 -12.34 -3.13 58.32
CA PHE A 150 -11.46 -2.39 59.23
C PHE A 150 -12.20 -1.32 60.03
N TYR A 151 -13.15 -0.61 59.40
CA TYR A 151 -14.00 0.36 60.08
C TYR A 151 -14.85 -0.29 61.18
N LYS A 152 -15.53 -1.40 60.86
CA LYS A 152 -16.33 -2.16 61.83
C LYS A 152 -15.47 -2.72 62.96
N ARG A 153 -14.29 -3.27 62.64
CA ARG A 153 -13.36 -3.81 63.64
C ARG A 153 -12.87 -2.72 64.60
N ASN A 154 -12.50 -1.54 64.08
CA ASN A 154 -12.07 -0.42 64.91
C ASN A 154 -13.22 0.15 65.76
N HIS A 155 -14.44 0.17 65.23
CA HIS A 155 -15.63 0.58 65.98
C HIS A 155 -16.00 -0.44 67.08
N SER A 156 -15.87 -1.75 66.82
CA SER A 156 -16.11 -2.80 67.81
C SER A 156 -15.11 -2.70 68.97
N ASN A 157 -13.82 -2.49 68.68
CA ASN A 157 -12.79 -2.34 69.70
C ASN A 157 -13.01 -1.10 70.60
N LYS A 158 -13.61 -0.03 70.05
CA LYS A 158 -13.98 1.16 70.85
C LYS A 158 -15.18 0.92 71.77
N ASN A 159 -16.06 -0.02 71.42
CA ASN A 159 -17.25 -0.34 72.22
C ASN A 159 -16.97 -1.33 73.37
N GLU A 160 -15.82 -2.02 73.36
CA GLU A 160 -15.40 -2.92 74.46
C GLU A 160 -14.54 -2.22 75.52
N SER A 161 -14.33 -0.91 75.41
CA SER A 161 -13.48 -0.11 76.33
C SER A 161 -14.27 0.80 77.30
N TYR A 162 -15.54 0.51 77.59
CA TYR A 162 -16.36 1.23 78.58
C TYR A 162 -16.98 0.28 79.61
#